data_AF-A0A939QXE2-F1
#
_entry.id   AF-A0A939QXE2-F1
#
_cell.length_a   1.000
_cell.length_b   1.000
_cell.length_c   1.000
_cell.angle_alpha   90.00
_cell.angle_beta   90.00
_cell.angle_gamma   90.00
#
_symmetry.space_group_name_H-M   'P 1'
#
loop_
_entity.id
_entity.type
_entity.pdbx_description
1 polymer ?
#
loop_
_entity_poly.entity_id
_entity_poly.type
_entity_poly.pdbx_seq_one_letter_code
_entity_poly.pdbx_strand_id
1 'polypeptide(L)'
;MTFPTPMSLERALVINKALCQRYFLSNGLTNSPVLPDLTGVSLRDMLTATELVRHHNATAEPIDGKIRGYTVPDDRLVAAIYVGLHYEADDEPVTLEPVEEDGQWQIKAVAVVDVTTRVVLRDKAVPA
;
A
#
# COMPACT_ATOMS: atom_id res chain seq x y z
N MET A 1 -16.77 17.41 -20.77
CA MET A 1 -16.10 16.70 -19.66
C MET A 1 -16.80 15.37 -19.47
N THR A 2 -16.17 14.28 -19.89
CA THR A 2 -16.69 12.92 -19.70
C THR A 2 -16.25 12.46 -18.32
N PHE A 3 -17.19 12.28 -17.39
CA PHE A 3 -16.89 11.67 -16.11
C PHE A 3 -16.52 10.19 -16.34
N PRO A 4 -15.48 9.65 -15.69
CA PRO A 4 -15.15 8.24 -15.83
C PRO A 4 -16.33 7.38 -15.40
N THR A 5 -16.61 6.33 -16.17
CA THR A 5 -17.65 5.34 -15.87
C THR A 5 -17.46 4.82 -14.43
N PRO A 6 -18.52 4.74 -13.61
CA PRO A 6 -18.41 4.20 -12.26
C PRO A 6 -17.85 2.77 -12.27
N MET A 7 -16.92 2.49 -11.35
CA MET A 7 -16.25 1.19 -11.24
C MET A 7 -17.25 0.08 -10.87
N SER A 8 -17.15 -1.08 -11.53
CA SER A 8 -17.95 -2.26 -11.17
C SER A 8 -17.45 -2.94 -9.90
N LEU A 9 -18.34 -3.61 -9.17
CA LEU A 9 -17.97 -4.39 -7.98
C LEU A 9 -16.98 -5.51 -8.31
N GLU A 10 -17.11 -6.15 -9.47
CA GLU A 10 -16.16 -7.18 -9.93
C GLU A 10 -14.74 -6.62 -10.05
N ARG A 11 -14.60 -5.45 -10.68
CA ARG A 11 -13.30 -4.78 -10.79
C ARG A 11 -12.77 -4.36 -9.42
N ALA A 12 -13.64 -3.85 -8.55
CA ALA A 12 -13.29 -3.49 -7.19
C ALA A 12 -12.75 -4.70 -6.40
N LEU A 13 -13.37 -5.87 -6.51
CA LEU A 13 -12.92 -7.11 -5.87
C LEU A 13 -11.55 -7.56 -6.39
N VAL A 14 -11.29 -7.42 -7.69
CA VAL A 14 -9.97 -7.74 -8.28
C VAL A 14 -8.88 -6.84 -7.69
N ILE A 15 -9.11 -5.53 -7.65
CA ILE A 15 -8.14 -4.55 -7.10
C ILE A 15 -7.95 -4.79 -5.59
N ASN A 16 -9.04 -4.92 -4.84
CA ASN A 16 -8.99 -5.16 -3.38
C ASN A 16 -8.23 -6.45 -3.04
N LYS A 17 -8.47 -7.53 -3.79
CA LYS A 17 -7.73 -8.79 -3.61
C LYS A 17 -6.24 -8.60 -3.85
N ALA A 18 -5.86 -7.89 -4.92
CA ALA A 18 -4.46 -7.63 -5.25
C ALA A 18 -3.75 -6.82 -4.15
N LEU A 19 -4.43 -5.83 -3.56
CA LEU A 19 -3.93 -5.05 -2.41
C LEU A 19 -3.71 -5.94 -1.19
N CYS A 20 -4.70 -6.75 -0.81
CA CYS A 20 -4.57 -7.67 0.32
C CYS A 20 -3.46 -8.71 0.13
N GLN A 21 -3.29 -9.25 -1.09
CA GLN A 21 -2.27 -10.25 -1.38
C GLN A 21 -0.84 -9.72 -1.17
N ARG A 22 -0.58 -8.43 -1.43
CA ARG A 22 0.72 -7.80 -1.13
C ARG A 22 1.03 -7.83 0.35
N TYR A 23 0.06 -7.43 1.18
CA TYR A 23 0.20 -7.50 2.63
C TYR A 23 0.34 -8.94 3.14
N PHE A 24 -0.41 -9.89 2.56
CA PHE A 24 -0.29 -11.30 2.95
C PHE A 24 1.08 -11.88 2.61
N LEU A 25 1.64 -11.53 1.44
CA LEU A 25 2.97 -11.98 1.06
C LEU A 25 4.04 -11.41 2.00
N SER A 26 3.98 -10.11 2.31
CA SER A 26 4.96 -9.47 3.21
C SER A 26 4.94 -10.02 4.63
N ASN A 27 3.83 -10.62 5.05
CA ASN A 27 3.65 -11.22 6.39
C ASN A 27 3.76 -12.76 6.39
N GLY A 28 4.11 -13.39 5.26
CA GLY A 28 4.21 -14.85 5.16
C GLY A 28 2.87 -15.59 5.30
N LEU A 29 1.75 -14.90 5.08
CA LEU A 29 0.39 -15.46 5.14
C LEU A 29 -0.04 -16.13 3.83
N THR A 30 0.78 -15.99 2.78
CA THR A 30 0.58 -16.69 1.52
C THR A 30 1.93 -17.02 0.88
N ASN A 31 1.99 -18.16 0.20
CA ASN A 31 3.13 -18.60 -0.61
C ASN A 31 2.91 -18.34 -2.10
N SER A 32 1.90 -17.55 -2.48
CA SER A 32 1.63 -17.24 -3.88
C SER A 32 2.75 -16.35 -4.43
N PRO A 33 3.57 -16.83 -5.39
CA PRO A 33 4.73 -16.09 -5.86
C PRO A 33 4.36 -15.01 -6.89
N VAL A 34 3.13 -15.04 -7.42
CA VAL A 34 2.66 -14.11 -8.44
C VAL A 34 1.61 -13.20 -7.83
N LEU A 35 1.99 -11.94 -7.62
CA LEU A 35 1.06 -10.91 -7.20
C LEU A 35 0.40 -10.28 -8.43
N PRO A 36 -0.92 -9.99 -8.39
CA PRO A 36 -1.55 -9.26 -9.48
C PRO A 36 -0.91 -7.89 -9.68
N ASP A 37 -0.80 -7.48 -10.94
CA ASP A 37 -0.26 -6.17 -11.29
C ASP A 37 -1.26 -5.05 -10.99
N LEU A 38 -0.73 -3.95 -10.47
CA LEU A 38 -1.46 -2.75 -10.06
C LEU A 38 -0.80 -1.46 -10.61
N THR A 39 0.27 -1.55 -11.40
CA THR A 39 1.01 -0.39 -11.95
C THR A 39 0.15 0.51 -12.86
N GLY A 40 -0.88 -0.05 -13.49
CA GLY A 40 -1.85 0.70 -14.30
C GLY A 40 -3.06 1.22 -13.52
N VAL A 41 -3.10 1.11 -12.19
CA VAL A 41 -4.26 1.47 -11.36
C VAL A 41 -3.96 2.74 -10.58
N SER A 42 -4.79 3.77 -10.75
CA SER A 42 -4.60 5.04 -10.03
C SER A 42 -4.88 4.88 -8.52
N LEU A 43 -4.28 5.74 -7.68
CA LEU A 43 -4.58 5.77 -6.24
C LEU A 43 -6.09 5.95 -5.99
N ARG A 44 -6.73 6.82 -6.79
CA ARG A 44 -8.18 7.04 -6.72
C ARG A 44 -8.96 5.75 -6.95
N ASP A 45 -8.58 4.95 -7.94
CA ASP A 45 -9.24 3.69 -8.25
C ASP A 45 -9.01 2.66 -7.15
N MET A 46 -7.81 2.62 -6.55
CA MET A 46 -7.53 1.74 -5.41
C MET A 46 -8.42 2.07 -4.21
N LEU A 47 -8.54 3.35 -3.84
CA LEU A 47 -9.42 3.80 -2.75
C LEU A 47 -10.91 3.60 -3.07
N THR A 48 -11.30 3.83 -4.32
CA THR A 48 -12.68 3.58 -4.76
C THR A 48 -13.03 2.10 -4.68
N ALA A 49 -12.09 1.22 -5.05
CA ALA A 49 -12.27 -0.22 -4.96
C ALA A 49 -12.45 -0.69 -3.51
N THR A 50 -11.62 -0.21 -2.58
CA THR A 50 -11.73 -0.59 -1.16
C THR A 50 -13.03 -0.10 -0.55
N GLU A 51 -13.47 1.11 -0.89
CA GLU A 51 -14.74 1.66 -0.39
C GLU A 51 -15.96 0.90 -0.94
N LEU A 52 -15.95 0.53 -2.23
CA LEU A 52 -17.01 -0.29 -2.81
C LEU A 52 -17.12 -1.66 -2.13
N VAL A 53 -15.98 -2.30 -1.81
CA VAL A 53 -15.97 -3.59 -1.10
C VAL A 53 -16.38 -3.42 0.36
N ARG A 54 -15.98 -2.32 1.02
CA ARG A 54 -16.41 -1.98 2.38
C ARG A 54 -17.92 -1.81 2.45
N HIS A 55 -18.50 -1.06 1.52
CA HIS A 55 -19.94 -0.88 1.40
C HIS A 55 -20.65 -2.21 1.14
N HIS A 56 -20.14 -3.01 0.19
CA HIS A 56 -20.69 -4.34 -0.10
C HIS A 56 -20.71 -5.25 1.14
N ASN A 57 -19.63 -5.27 1.93
CA ASN A 57 -19.60 -6.02 3.19
C ASN A 57 -20.63 -5.50 4.21
N ALA A 58 -20.80 -4.19 4.32
CA ALA A 58 -21.71 -3.57 5.27
C ALA A 58 -23.19 -3.82 4.93
N THR A 59 -23.51 -3.99 3.64
CA THR A 59 -24.86 -4.26 3.15
C THR A 59 -25.09 -5.74 2.83
N ALA A 60 -24.15 -6.63 3.14
CA ALA A 60 -24.26 -8.05 2.83
C ALA A 60 -25.34 -8.71 3.69
N GLU A 61 -26.33 -9.31 3.04
CA GLU A 61 -27.39 -10.07 3.72
C GLU A 61 -26.88 -11.47 4.12
N PRO A 62 -27.30 -12.01 5.29
CA PRO A 62 -26.97 -13.37 5.67
C PRO A 62 -27.58 -14.39 4.72
N ILE A 63 -26.80 -15.39 4.32
CA ILE A 63 -27.26 -16.58 3.59
C ILE A 63 -27.09 -17.77 4.51
N ASP A 64 -28.18 -18.47 4.83
CA ASP A 64 -28.22 -19.58 5.79
C ASP A 64 -27.63 -19.21 7.17
N GLY A 65 -27.91 -17.97 7.62
CA GLY A 65 -27.41 -17.45 8.89
C GLY A 65 -25.92 -17.08 8.91
N LYS A 66 -25.23 -17.10 7.75
CA LYS A 66 -23.81 -16.74 7.63
C LYS A 66 -23.64 -15.51 6.74
N ILE A 67 -22.78 -14.58 7.18
CA ILE A 67 -22.36 -13.43 6.36
C ILE A 67 -20.99 -13.75 5.76
N ARG A 68 -20.85 -13.60 4.45
CA ARG A 68 -19.55 -13.62 3.78
C ARG A 68 -19.06 -12.19 3.64
N GLY A 69 -17.85 -11.93 4.11
CA GLY A 69 -17.19 -10.65 3.96
C GLY A 69 -15.82 -10.80 3.32
N TYR A 70 -15.38 -9.76 2.64
CA TYR A 70 -14.02 -9.66 2.12
C TYR A 70 -13.14 -8.87 3.08
N THR A 71 -11.87 -9.24 3.20
CA THR A 71 -10.89 -8.38 3.87
C THR A 71 -10.74 -7.07 3.07
N VAL A 72 -10.78 -5.93 3.76
CA VAL A 72 -10.58 -4.61 3.15
C VAL A 72 -9.37 -3.97 3.82
N PRO A 73 -8.32 -3.58 3.07
CA PRO A 73 -7.18 -2.87 3.63
C PRO A 73 -7.59 -1.45 4.05
N ASP A 74 -6.91 -0.94 5.07
CA ASP A 74 -7.04 0.47 5.45
C ASP A 74 -6.41 1.39 4.39
N ASP A 75 -6.91 2.62 4.26
CA ASP A 75 -6.44 3.59 3.28
C ASP A 75 -4.93 3.87 3.40
N ARG A 76 -4.36 3.77 4.60
CA ARG A 76 -2.91 3.91 4.81
C ARG A 76 -2.12 2.79 4.14
N LEU A 77 -2.62 1.56 4.19
CA LEU A 77 -2.00 0.43 3.50
C LEU A 77 -2.14 0.58 1.99
N VAL A 78 -3.29 1.09 1.50
CA VAL A 78 -3.48 1.40 0.08
C VAL A 78 -2.46 2.43 -0.39
N ALA A 79 -2.28 3.53 0.36
CA ALA A 79 -1.31 4.57 0.05
C ALA A 79 0.13 4.03 0.04
N ALA A 80 0.50 3.23 1.05
CA ALA A 80 1.84 2.62 1.13
C ALA A 80 2.12 1.71 -0.07
N ILE A 81 1.15 0.88 -0.49
CA ILE A 81 1.27 0.04 -1.68
C ILE A 81 1.40 0.90 -2.94
N TYR A 82 0.59 1.95 -3.07
CA TYR A 82 0.66 2.84 -4.22
C TYR A 82 2.04 3.49 -4.34
N VAL A 83 2.57 4.01 -3.25
CA VAL A 83 3.91 4.61 -3.20
C VAL A 83 4.97 3.59 -3.63
N GLY A 84 4.98 2.40 -3.03
CA GLY A 84 5.96 1.36 -3.36
C GLY A 84 5.85 0.79 -4.78
N LEU A 85 4.78 1.07 -5.53
CA LEU A 85 4.62 0.66 -6.93
C LEU A 85 4.96 1.75 -7.95
N HIS A 86 4.84 3.02 -7.56
CA HIS A 86 4.89 4.14 -8.51
C HIS A 86 6.02 5.13 -8.23
N TYR A 87 6.70 5.01 -7.09
CA TYR A 87 7.78 5.89 -6.69
C TYR A 87 9.02 5.07 -6.36
N GLU A 88 10.15 5.57 -6.81
CA GLU A 88 11.46 5.07 -6.39
C GLU A 88 11.92 5.89 -5.19
N ALA A 89 12.61 5.25 -4.24
CA ALA A 89 13.29 5.98 -3.19
C ALA A 89 14.40 6.81 -3.84
N ASP A 90 14.47 8.09 -3.48
CA ASP A 90 15.58 8.96 -3.79
C ASP A 90 16.31 9.30 -2.49
N ASP A 91 17.63 9.15 -2.49
CA ASP A 91 18.48 9.50 -1.36
C ASP A 91 18.72 11.02 -1.28
N GLU A 92 18.14 11.80 -2.19
CA GLU A 92 18.16 13.25 -2.12
C GLU A 92 17.52 13.77 -0.82
N PRO A 93 18.20 14.70 -0.12
CA PRO A 93 17.70 15.25 1.13
C PRO A 93 16.48 16.16 0.87
N VAL A 94 15.38 15.85 1.56
CA VAL A 94 14.11 16.60 1.43
C VAL A 94 14.20 17.99 2.05
N THR A 95 15.10 18.17 3.01
CA THR A 95 15.33 19.46 3.66
C THR A 95 16.80 19.62 3.98
N LEU A 96 17.33 20.77 3.56
CA LEU A 96 18.69 21.21 3.79
C LEU A 96 18.64 22.44 4.70
N GLU A 97 19.40 22.42 5.78
CA GLU A 97 19.53 23.56 6.69
C GLU A 97 20.99 24.07 6.66
N PRO A 98 21.20 25.36 6.41
CA PRO A 98 22.52 25.96 6.58
C PRO A 98 22.83 26.10 8.07
N VAL A 99 23.97 25.54 8.50
CA VAL A 99 24.44 25.61 9.89
C VAL A 99 25.85 26.21 9.88
N GLU A 100 26.09 27.17 10.76
CA GLU A 100 27.44 27.70 11.01
C GLU A 100 28.09 26.89 12.12
N GLU A 101 29.14 26.12 11.78
CA GLU A 101 29.99 25.38 12.72
C GLU A 101 31.44 25.84 12.54
N ASP A 102 32.11 26.20 13.63
CA ASP A 102 33.49 26.70 13.65
C ASP A 102 33.77 27.89 12.70
N GLY A 103 32.78 28.77 12.52
CA GLY A 103 32.87 29.95 11.64
C GLY A 103 32.82 29.61 10.15
N GLN A 104 32.42 28.39 9.78
CA GLN A 104 32.18 27.96 8.40
C GLN A 104 30.72 27.57 8.19
N TRP A 105 30.14 28.04 7.08
CA TRP A 105 28.81 27.63 6.67
C TRP A 105 28.85 26.24 6.06
N GLN A 106 28.12 25.31 6.65
CA GLN A 106 27.92 23.96 6.16
C GLN A 106 26.44 23.75 5.81
N ILE A 107 26.16 22.86 4.86
CA ILE A 107 24.79 22.42 4.54
C ILE A 107 24.56 21.06 5.18
N LYS A 108 23.57 20.98 6.06
CA LYS A 108 23.18 19.75 6.76
C LYS A 108 21.88 19.20 6.18
N ALA A 109 21.89 17.93 5.81
CA ALA A 109 20.66 17.20 5.50
C ALA A 109 19.86 16.96 6.80
N VAL A 110 18.64 17.48 6.86
CA VAL A 110 17.76 17.38 8.03
C VAL A 110 16.91 16.11 7.99
N ALA A 111 16.52 15.67 6.79
CA ALA A 111 15.77 14.44 6.58
C ALA A 111 16.07 13.83 5.20
N VAL A 112 16.31 12.52 5.19
CA VAL A 112 16.35 11.67 4.00
C VAL A 112 15.22 10.65 4.16
N VAL A 113 14.39 10.47 3.13
CA VAL A 113 13.24 9.55 3.17
C VAL A 113 13.58 8.32 2.34
N ASP A 114 13.99 7.25 3.02
CA ASP A 114 14.24 5.95 2.39
C ASP A 114 12.94 5.13 2.34
N VAL A 115 12.48 4.81 1.13
CA VAL A 115 11.43 3.82 0.90
C VAL A 115 12.11 2.48 0.61
N THR A 116 12.50 1.77 1.67
CA THR A 116 13.28 0.54 1.55
C THR A 116 12.56 -0.51 0.69
N THR A 117 13.17 -0.88 -0.44
CA THR A 117 12.71 -1.96 -1.35
C THR A 117 13.01 -3.37 -0.81
N ARG A 118 13.69 -3.50 0.34
CA ARG A 118 14.03 -4.79 0.96
C ARG A 118 13.11 -5.10 2.14
N VAL A 119 12.14 -5.98 1.90
CA VAL A 119 11.53 -6.78 2.98
C VAL A 119 12.57 -7.79 3.44
N VAL A 120 13.32 -7.47 4.48
CA VAL A 120 14.08 -8.49 5.22
C VAL A 120 13.08 -9.20 6.11
N LEU A 121 12.67 -10.41 5.72
CA LEU A 121 11.98 -11.32 6.63
C LEU A 121 12.89 -11.50 7.84
N ARG A 122 12.46 -11.03 9.02
CA ARG A 122 13.14 -11.38 10.27
C ARG A 122 13.02 -12.88 10.42
N ASP A 123 14.07 -13.60 10.02
CA ASP A 123 14.26 -14.96 10.46
C ASP A 123 14.10 -14.96 11.97
N LYS A 124 13.11 -15.73 12.44
CA LYS A 124 13.01 -16.02 13.86
C LYS A 124 14.34 -16.66 14.23
N ALA A 125 15.13 -15.94 15.02
CA ALA A 125 16.20 -16.57 15.77
C ALA A 125 15.57 -17.74 16.53
N VAL A 126 15.85 -18.96 16.08
CA VAL A 126 15.63 -20.16 16.86
C VAL A 126 16.77 -20.17 17.87
N PRO A 127 16.51 -20.03 19.18
CA PRO A 127 17.58 -20.03 20.16
C PRO A 127 18.08 -21.46 20.36
N ALA A 128 19.39 -21.64 20.19
CA ALA A 128 20.22 -22.57 20.95
C ALA A 128 21.66 -22.03 20.96
#